data_AF-A0A9D6XT27-F1
#
_entry.id   AF-A0A9D6XT27-F1
#
_cell.length_a   1.000
_cell.length_b   1.000
_cell.length_c   1.000
_cell.angle_alpha   90.00
_cell.angle_beta   90.00
_cell.angle_gamma   90.00
#
_symmetry.space_group_name_H-M   'P 1'
#
loop_
_entity.id
_entity.type
_entity.pdbx_description
1 polymer ?
#
loop_
_entity_poly.entity_id
_entity_poly.type
_entity_poly.pdbx_seq_one_letter_code
_entity_poly.pdbx_strand_id
1 'polypeptide(L)'
;MENRFDRRLARRNLLTAGLALAAAACFPWLETAAFPAAPRFEASHDAMGTLFTIVAYGPDRDLLARSANAAFDEIDRLDAQMSNYQAASELSR
;
A
#
# COMPACT_ATOMS: atom_id res chain seq x y z
N MET A 1 -42.94 -13.73 59.45
CA MET A 1 -42.99 -14.09 58.01
C MET A 1 -42.99 -12.77 57.28
N GLU A 2 -41.97 -12.32 56.57
CA GLU A 2 -41.16 -12.98 55.55
C GLU A 2 -40.04 -11.97 55.24
N ASN A 3 -38.75 -12.28 55.44
CA ASN A 3 -37.66 -11.55 54.75
C ASN A 3 -36.25 -12.12 55.01
N ARG A 4 -36.00 -13.37 54.59
CA ARG A 4 -34.66 -13.98 54.62
C ARG A 4 -34.15 -14.38 53.23
N PHE A 5 -34.96 -14.24 52.18
CA PHE A 5 -34.67 -14.78 50.85
C PHE A 5 -33.98 -13.81 49.87
N ASP A 6 -34.08 -12.48 50.06
CA ASP A 6 -33.55 -11.51 49.08
C ASP A 6 -32.03 -11.36 49.05
N ARG A 7 -31.32 -11.75 50.12
CA ARG A 7 -29.87 -11.47 50.23
C ARG A 7 -28.98 -12.41 49.40
N ARG A 8 -29.50 -13.53 48.88
CA ARG A 8 -28.70 -14.51 48.13
C ARG A 8 -28.68 -14.28 46.62
N LEU A 9 -29.68 -13.59 46.05
CA LEU A 9 -29.78 -13.34 44.60
C LEU A 9 -28.94 -12.14 44.15
N ALA A 10 -28.82 -11.09 44.97
CA ALA A 10 -28.08 -9.88 44.62
C ALA A 10 -26.56 -10.09 44.47
N ARG A 11 -25.99 -11.09 45.17
CA ARG A 11 -24.54 -11.34 45.18
C ARG A 11 -24.03 -12.14 43.98
N ARG A 12 -24.91 -12.87 43.27
CA ARG A 12 -24.51 -13.76 42.17
C ARG A 12 -24.46 -13.04 40.81
N ASN A 13 -25.16 -11.92 40.68
CA ASN A 13 -25.20 -11.10 39.45
C ASN A 13 -24.14 -9.99 39.40
N LEU A 14 -23.43 -9.74 40.51
CA LEU A 14 -22.36 -8.72 40.56
C LEU A 14 -21.01 -9.23 40.03
N LEU A 15 -20.81 -10.55 39.97
CA LEU A 15 -19.55 -11.14 39.48
C LEU A 15 -19.49 -11.23 37.96
N THR A 16 -20.62 -11.39 37.27
CA THR A 16 -20.68 -11.44 35.80
C THR A 16 -20.60 -10.07 35.14
N ALA A 17 -21.07 -9.01 35.83
CA ALA A 17 -20.98 -7.64 35.34
C ALA A 17 -19.54 -7.10 35.34
N GLY A 18 -18.70 -7.50 36.31
CA GLY A 18 -17.30 -7.06 36.39
C GLY A 18 -16.40 -7.62 35.28
N LEU A 19 -16.64 -8.86 34.83
CA LEU A 19 -15.83 -9.50 33.80
C LEU A 19 -16.14 -8.95 32.39
N ALA A 20 -17.38 -8.55 32.13
CA ALA A 20 -17.80 -7.94 30.86
C ALA A 20 -17.23 -6.51 30.67
N LEU A 21 -17.10 -5.75 31.76
CA LEU A 21 -16.49 -4.41 31.75
C LEU A 21 -14.96 -4.45 31.57
N ALA A 22 -14.29 -5.49 32.08
CA ALA A 22 -12.84 -5.65 31.91
C ALA A 22 -12.44 -6.04 30.47
N ALA A 23 -13.28 -6.82 29.77
CA ALA A 23 -13.04 -7.15 28.36
C ALA A 23 -13.18 -5.91 27.45
N ALA A 24 -14.19 -5.06 27.69
CA ALA A 24 -14.42 -3.82 26.92
C ALA A 24 -13.27 -2.80 27.02
N ALA A 25 -12.53 -2.78 28.13
CA ALA A 25 -11.40 -1.87 28.33
C ALA A 25 -10.10 -2.31 27.62
N CYS A 26 -10.03 -3.55 27.11
CA CYS A 26 -8.89 -4.04 26.33
C CYS A 26 -9.02 -3.75 24.81
N PHE A 27 -10.24 -3.52 24.32
CA PHE A 27 -10.49 -3.28 22.90
C PHE A 27 -10.00 -1.95 22.30
N PRO A 28 -9.83 -0.81 23.04
CA PRO A 28 -9.39 0.42 22.41
C PRO A 28 -7.88 0.46 22.11
N TRP A 29 -7.12 -0.58 22.48
CA TRP A 29 -5.68 -0.65 22.25
C TRP A 29 -5.29 -1.45 21.01
N LEU A 30 -6.26 -1.98 20.25
CA LEU A 30 -5.97 -2.56 18.95
C LEU A 30 -5.94 -1.43 17.91
N GLU A 31 -4.90 -0.61 17.98
CA GLU A 31 -4.56 0.31 16.90
C GLU A 31 -4.33 -0.54 15.65
N THR A 32 -5.23 -0.41 14.68
CA THR A 32 -4.98 -0.96 13.36
C THR A 32 -3.82 -0.17 12.78
N ALA A 33 -2.63 -0.77 12.77
CA ALA A 33 -1.48 -0.20 12.09
C ALA A 33 -1.83 -0.19 10.59
N ALA A 34 -2.37 0.93 10.12
CA ALA A 34 -2.52 1.17 8.70
C ALA A 34 -1.10 1.23 8.12
N PHE A 35 -0.73 0.20 7.35
CA PHE A 35 0.52 0.26 6.59
C PHE A 35 0.42 1.46 5.65
N PRO A 36 1.36 2.43 5.72
CA PRO A 36 1.32 3.57 4.82
C PRO A 36 1.37 3.04 3.39
N ALA A 37 0.46 3.51 2.55
CA ALA A 37 0.47 3.17 1.13
C ALA A 37 1.82 3.62 0.55
N ALA A 38 2.51 2.71 -0.13
CA ALA A 38 3.80 3.02 -0.73
C ALA A 38 3.65 4.22 -1.70
N PRO A 39 4.52 5.23 -1.63
CA PRO A 39 4.52 6.35 -2.57
C PRO A 39 4.46 5.87 -4.02
N ARG A 40 3.54 6.46 -4.80
CA ARG A 40 3.40 6.21 -6.23
C ARG A 40 4.25 7.22 -7.01
N PHE A 41 5.07 6.72 -7.92
CA PHE A 41 5.78 7.47 -8.93
C PHE A 41 5.22 7.14 -10.31
N GLU A 42 5.04 8.17 -11.14
CA GLU A 42 4.54 8.03 -12.50
C GLU A 42 5.30 9.00 -13.41
N ALA A 43 5.77 8.48 -14.54
CA ALA A 43 6.45 9.25 -15.56
C ALA A 43 6.11 8.69 -16.94
N SER A 44 6.15 9.55 -17.95
CA SER A 44 5.88 9.18 -19.34
C SER A 44 6.99 9.69 -20.26
N HIS A 45 7.22 8.98 -21.36
CA HIS A 45 8.25 9.26 -22.34
C HIS A 45 7.77 8.88 -23.74
N ASP A 46 7.96 9.78 -24.70
CA ASP A 46 7.64 9.53 -26.11
C ASP A 46 8.81 8.82 -26.80
N ALA A 47 8.58 7.63 -27.33
CA ALA A 47 9.57 6.85 -28.08
C ALA A 47 8.90 5.91 -29.09
N MET A 48 9.58 5.54 -30.17
CA MET A 48 9.05 4.65 -31.23
C MET A 48 7.67 5.07 -31.79
N GLY A 49 7.34 6.37 -31.76
CA GLY A 49 6.04 6.88 -32.22
C GLY A 49 4.85 6.56 -31.30
N THR A 50 5.11 6.22 -30.04
CA THR A 50 4.08 6.01 -29.00
C THR A 50 4.51 6.66 -27.68
N LEU A 51 3.57 6.80 -26.75
CA LEU A 51 3.83 7.24 -25.38
C LEU A 51 3.99 6.04 -24.45
N PHE A 52 5.16 5.88 -23.82
CA PHE A 52 5.40 4.91 -22.76
C PHE A 52 5.14 5.55 -21.40
N THR A 53 4.43 4.85 -20.51
CA THR A 53 4.20 5.32 -19.13
C THR A 53 4.67 4.26 -18.15
N ILE A 54 5.52 4.66 -17.21
CA ILE A 54 6.02 3.82 -16.12
C ILE A 54 5.37 4.27 -14.82
N VAL A 55 4.74 3.32 -14.12
CA VAL A 55 4.16 3.50 -12.79
C VAL A 55 4.91 2.59 -11.82
N ALA A 56 5.48 3.17 -10.77
CA ALA A 56 6.25 2.45 -9.76
C ALA A 56 5.80 2.82 -8.35
N TYR A 57 5.92 1.87 -7.42
CA TYR A 57 5.56 2.06 -6.01
C TYR A 57 6.75 1.69 -5.13
N GLY A 58 7.04 2.51 -4.13
CA GLY A 58 8.15 2.25 -3.23
C GLY A 58 8.41 3.39 -2.26
N PRO A 59 9.20 3.13 -1.19
CA PRO A 59 9.41 4.08 -0.11
C PRO A 59 10.29 5.28 -0.49
N ASP A 60 11.18 5.12 -1.48
CA ASP A 60 12.14 6.15 -1.91
C ASP A 60 11.79 6.65 -3.31
N ARG A 61 11.23 7.86 -3.39
CA ARG A 61 10.83 8.50 -4.65
C ARG A 61 12.01 8.75 -5.58
N ASP A 62 13.19 9.06 -5.05
CA ASP A 62 14.36 9.35 -5.88
C ASP A 62 14.91 8.06 -6.50
N LEU A 63 14.86 6.94 -5.77
CA LEU A 63 15.17 5.62 -6.33
C LEU A 63 14.18 5.24 -7.43
N LEU A 64 12.88 5.47 -7.23
CA LEU A 64 11.86 5.20 -8.25
C LEU A 64 12.12 6.04 -9.52
N ALA A 65 12.42 7.32 -9.35
CA ALA A 65 12.72 8.22 -10.47
C ALA A 65 13.98 7.79 -11.24
N ARG A 66 15.08 7.46 -10.54
CA ARG A 66 16.30 6.95 -11.18
C ARG A 66 16.05 5.66 -11.95
N SER A 67 15.26 4.75 -11.39
CA SER A 67 14.92 3.48 -12.02
C SER A 67 14.08 3.67 -13.28
N ALA A 68 13.09 4.57 -13.23
CA ALA A 68 12.27 4.90 -14.38
C ALA A 68 13.09 5.55 -15.49
N ASN A 69 13.99 6.49 -15.16
CA ASN A 69 14.89 7.11 -16.13
C ASN A 69 15.79 6.08 -16.81
N ALA A 70 16.39 5.16 -16.05
CA ALA A 70 17.20 4.09 -16.63
C ALA A 70 16.41 3.18 -17.59
N ALA A 71 15.13 2.95 -17.31
CA ALA A 71 14.26 2.20 -18.22
C ALA A 71 13.93 2.99 -19.50
N PHE A 72 13.74 4.30 -19.40
CA PHE A 72 13.55 5.16 -20.58
C PHE A 72 14.83 5.26 -21.43
N ASP A 73 16.01 5.37 -20.80
CA ASP A 73 17.29 5.35 -21.51
C ASP A 73 17.46 4.05 -22.33
N GLU A 74 16.99 2.92 -21.77
CA GLU A 74 17.01 1.64 -22.48
C GLU A 74 16.00 1.58 -23.63
N ILE A 75 14.81 2.16 -23.44
CA ILE A 75 13.82 2.32 -24.52
C ILE A 75 14.41 3.14 -25.68
N ASP A 76 15.12 4.22 -25.38
CA ASP A 76 15.77 5.06 -26.39
C ASP A 76 16.91 4.33 -27.11
N ARG A 77 17.70 3.54 -26.37
CA ARG A 77 18.74 2.68 -26.95
C ARG A 77 18.13 1.68 -27.93
N LEU A 78 16.99 1.09 -27.56
CA LEU A 78 16.24 0.14 -28.38
C LEU A 78 15.62 0.80 -29.61
N ASP A 79 15.02 1.99 -29.47
CA ASP A 79 14.49 2.76 -30.60
C ASP A 79 15.60 3.08 -31.61
N ALA A 80 16.76 3.54 -31.15
CA ALA A 80 17.91 3.81 -32.02
C ALA A 80 18.39 2.59 -32.82
N GLN A 81 18.29 1.38 -32.26
CA GLN A 81 18.69 0.14 -32.95
C GLN A 81 17.62 -0.42 -33.88
N MET A 82 16.34 -0.30 -33.50
CA MET A 82 15.23 -1.01 -34.15
C MET A 82 14.33 -0.09 -34.98
N SER A 83 14.59 1.21 -35.02
CA SER A 83 13.75 2.14 -35.78
C SER A 83 13.92 1.92 -37.28
N ASN A 84 12.88 1.39 -37.92
CA ASN A 84 12.75 1.31 -39.38
C ASN A 84 12.55 2.68 -40.05
N TYR A 85 12.38 3.75 -39.27
CA TYR A 85 12.16 5.12 -39.76
C TYR A 85 13.44 5.98 -39.76
N GLN A 86 14.46 5.55 -39.03
CA GLN A 86 15.75 6.23 -39.01
C GLN A 86 16.66 5.56 -40.05
N ALA A 87 16.96 6.28 -41.13
CA ALA A 87 17.84 5.79 -42.21
C ALA A 87 19.26 5.42 -41.74
N ALA A 88 19.66 5.85 -40.54
CA ALA A 88 20.95 5.53 -39.93
C ALA A 88 20.92 4.32 -38.97
N SER A 89 19.75 3.73 -38.69
CA SER A 89 19.64 2.59 -37.78
C SER A 89 20.29 1.33 -38.36
N GLU A 90 20.74 0.44 -37.49
CA GLU A 90 21.37 -0.84 -37.88
C GLU A 90 20.41 -1.77 -38.64
N LEU A 91 19.09 -1.54 -38.56
CA LEU A 91 18.06 -2.29 -39.28
C LEU A 91 17.82 -1.76 -40.71
N SER A 92 18.14 -0.49 -40.96
CA SER A 92 18.01 0.16 -42.28
C SER A 92 19.31 0.14 -43.11
N ARG A 93 20.42 -0.34 -42.54
CA ARG A 93 21.72 -0.45 -43.20
C ARG A 93 21.96 -1.87 -43.73
#